data_AF-A0A938EIN3-F1
#
_entry.id   AF-A0A938EIN3-F1
#
_cell.length_a   1.000
_cell.length_b   1.000
_cell.length_c   1.000
_cell.angle_alpha   90.00
_cell.angle_beta   90.00
_cell.angle_gamma   90.00
#
_symmetry.space_group_name_H-M   'P 1'
#
loop_
_entity.id
_entity.type
_entity.pdbx_description
1 polymer ?
#
loop_
_entity_poly.entity_id
_entity_poly.type
_entity_poly.pdbx_seq_one_letter_code
_entity_poly.pdbx_strand_id
1 'polypeptide(L)'
;MSEKRPIFRKGDQGPAVAEICDRLLRIGAIKKPSTVIDETVDAAIKEFQQSRGITVDGIVGPETFRRLEEARWSLSDRILQ
;
A
#
# COMPACT_ATOMS: atom_id res chain seq x y z
N MET A 1 -18.21 6.21 -20.07
CA MET A 1 -17.83 7.14 -18.98
C MET A 1 -16.66 6.50 -18.23
N SER A 2 -15.42 6.81 -18.59
CA SER A 2 -14.25 6.26 -17.88
C SER A 2 -14.13 6.98 -16.55
N GLU A 3 -14.60 6.34 -15.48
CA GLU A 3 -14.33 6.78 -14.11
C GLU A 3 -12.81 6.91 -13.96
N LYS A 4 -12.30 8.15 -13.88
CA LYS A 4 -10.92 8.42 -13.48
C LYS A 4 -10.79 8.01 -12.02
N ARG A 5 -10.64 6.71 -11.78
CA ARG A 5 -10.33 6.17 -10.46
C ARG A 5 -8.93 6.68 -10.11
N PRO A 6 -8.74 7.38 -8.98
CA PRO A 6 -7.45 7.96 -8.64
C PRO A 6 -6.45 6.82 -8.46
N ILE A 7 -5.41 6.83 -9.30
CA ILE A 7 -4.29 5.90 -9.27
C ILE A 7 -3.07 6.67 -8.77
N PHE A 8 -2.52 6.28 -7.62
CA PHE A 8 -1.32 6.91 -7.08
C PHE A 8 -0.08 6.18 -7.60
N ARG A 9 0.92 6.93 -8.09
CA ARG A 9 2.15 6.39 -8.69
C ARG A 9 3.39 6.91 -7.96
N LYS A 10 4.55 6.33 -8.24
CA LYS A 10 5.85 6.88 -7.77
C LYS A 10 5.94 8.38 -8.09
N GLY A 11 6.15 9.20 -7.07
CA GLY A 11 6.15 10.66 -7.14
C GLY A 11 4.82 11.35 -6.78
N ASP A 12 3.70 10.61 -6.66
CA ASP A 12 2.46 11.15 -6.10
C ASP A 12 2.64 11.45 -4.62
N GLN A 13 2.01 12.54 -4.19
CA GLN A 13 2.04 13.01 -2.81
C GLN A 13 0.66 13.52 -2.40
N GLY A 14 0.34 13.42 -1.11
CA GLY A 14 -0.90 13.95 -0.57
C GLY A 14 -1.42 13.17 0.62
N PRO A 15 -2.57 13.58 1.19
CA PRO A 15 -3.15 12.94 2.36
C PRO A 15 -3.51 11.47 2.12
N ALA A 16 -3.96 11.12 0.91
CA ALA A 16 -4.25 9.73 0.54
C ALA A 16 -2.98 8.86 0.49
N VAL A 17 -1.86 9.40 -0.01
CA VAL A 17 -0.56 8.70 -0.01
C VAL A 17 -0.04 8.52 1.40
N ALA A 18 -0.18 9.54 2.26
CA ALA A 18 0.17 9.45 3.67
C ALA A 18 -0.59 8.33 4.39
N GLU A 19 -1.89 8.16 4.11
CA GLU A 19 -2.67 7.03 4.63
C GLU A 19 -2.16 5.66 4.14
N ILE A 20 -1.79 5.55 2.88
CA ILE A 20 -1.22 4.31 2.33
C ILE A 20 0.10 3.99 3.02
N CYS A 21 0.98 4.97 3.17
CA CYS A 21 2.24 4.81 3.87
C CYS A 21 2.03 4.43 5.34
N ASP A 22 1.06 5.02 6.04
CA ASP A 22 0.72 4.62 7.41
C ASP A 22 0.29 3.14 7.46
N ARG A 23 -0.52 2.69 6.50
CA ARG A 23 -0.93 1.28 6.40
C ARG A 23 0.26 0.36 6.10
N LEU A 24 1.13 0.74 5.17
CA LEU A 24 2.36 0.02 4.85
C LEU A 24 3.29 -0.06 6.06
N LEU A 25 3.38 1.01 6.86
CA LEU A 25 4.16 1.04 8.09
C LEU A 25 3.59 0.06 9.12
N ARG A 26 2.26 0.03 9.29
CA ARG A 26 1.60 -0.89 10.24
C ARG A 26 1.78 -2.36 9.91
N ILE A 27 1.83 -2.71 8.61
CA ILE A 27 2.10 -4.09 8.19
C ILE A 27 3.60 -4.41 8.12
N GLY A 28 4.47 -3.44 8.42
CA GLY A 28 5.92 -3.60 8.42
C GLY A 28 6.57 -3.58 7.03
N ALA A 29 5.85 -3.13 5.99
CA ALA A 29 6.37 -3.03 4.63
C ALA A 29 7.34 -1.84 4.46
N ILE A 30 7.16 -0.75 5.22
CA ILE A 30 8.11 0.36 5.29
C ILE A 30 8.52 0.61 6.74
N LYS A 31 9.70 1.19 6.95
CA LYS A 31 10.22 1.53 8.30
C LYS A 31 9.95 2.98 8.70
N LYS A 32 9.65 3.86 7.75
CA LYS A 32 9.44 5.29 7.97
C LYS A 32 8.13 5.72 7.30
N PRO A 33 7.30 6.54 7.97
CA PRO A 33 6.15 7.15 7.32
C PRO A 33 6.62 8.18 6.29
N SER A 34 6.07 8.08 5.07
CA SER A 34 6.28 9.03 3.98
C SER A 34 4.94 9.61 3.52
N THR A 35 4.93 10.86 3.07
CA THR A 35 3.74 11.51 2.47
C THR A 35 3.79 11.52 0.94
N VAL A 36 4.86 10.98 0.37
CA VAL A 36 5.13 10.84 -1.06
C VAL A 36 5.48 9.38 -1.36
N ILE A 37 5.12 8.91 -2.55
CA ILE A 37 5.59 7.60 -3.03
C ILE A 37 7.02 7.77 -3.55
N ASP A 38 7.97 7.75 -2.62
CA ASP A 38 9.40 7.68 -2.91
C ASP A 38 9.82 6.28 -3.38
N GLU A 39 11.08 6.09 -3.73
CA GLU A 39 11.60 4.79 -4.21
C GLU A 39 11.43 3.66 -3.18
N THR A 40 11.49 3.98 -1.89
CA THR A 40 11.36 2.97 -0.82
C THR A 40 9.90 2.54 -0.71
N VAL A 41 8.97 3.49 -0.76
CA VAL A 41 7.53 3.22 -0.75
C VAL A 41 7.12 2.47 -2.03
N ASP A 42 7.61 2.86 -3.20
CA ASP A 42 7.33 2.17 -4.47
C ASP A 42 7.80 0.70 -4.43
N ALA A 43 9.00 0.45 -3.91
CA ALA A 43 9.51 -0.91 -3.71
C ALA A 43 8.61 -1.71 -2.76
N ALA A 44 8.25 -1.12 -1.62
CA ALA A 44 7.37 -1.76 -0.64
C ALA A 44 5.96 -2.05 -1.19
N ILE A 45 5.39 -1.14 -2.00
CA ILE A 45 4.11 -1.37 -2.68
C ILE A 45 4.24 -2.54 -3.65
N LYS A 46 5.31 -2.60 -4.43
CA LYS A 46 5.54 -3.68 -5.39
C LYS A 46 5.72 -5.03 -4.69
N GLU A 47 6.52 -5.08 -3.63
CA GLU A 47 6.66 -6.29 -2.81
C GLU A 47 5.33 -6.71 -2.20
N PHE A 48 4.54 -5.76 -1.70
CA PHE A 48 3.20 -6.04 -1.18
C PHE A 48 2.26 -6.59 -2.25
N GLN A 49 2.24 -5.98 -3.44
CA GLN A 49 1.46 -6.44 -4.58
C GLN A 49 1.85 -7.85 -5.00
N GLN A 50 3.16 -8.13 -5.04
CA GLN A 50 3.71 -9.44 -5.37
C GLN A 50 3.34 -10.48 -4.31
N SER A 51 3.48 -10.15 -3.03
CA SER A 51 3.08 -11.00 -1.89
C SER A 51 1.59 -11.35 -1.93
N ARG A 52 0.76 -10.43 -2.40
CA ARG A 52 -0.70 -10.60 -2.52
C ARG A 52 -1.14 -11.22 -3.85
N GLY A 53 -0.22 -11.49 -4.77
CA GLY A 53 -0.51 -12.05 -6.09
C GLY A 53 -1.41 -11.16 -6.95
N ILE A 54 -1.30 -9.83 -6.81
CA ILE A 54 -1.98 -8.85 -7.67
C ILE A 54 -1.00 -8.18 -8.63
N THR A 55 -1.52 -7.36 -9.54
CA THR A 55 -0.68 -6.65 -10.53
C THR A 55 0.33 -5.73 -9.83
N VAL A 56 1.61 -5.99 -10.10
CA VAL A 56 2.77 -5.32 -9.50
C VAL A 56 3.14 -4.07 -10.30
N ASP A 57 2.19 -3.16 -10.50
CA ASP A 57 2.43 -1.93 -11.27
C ASP A 57 3.08 -0.82 -10.43
N GLY A 58 3.22 -1.00 -9.11
CA GLY A 58 3.59 0.09 -8.19
C GLY A 58 2.48 1.14 -8.05
N ILE A 59 1.28 0.84 -8.54
CA ILE A 59 0.13 1.73 -8.53
C ILE A 59 -0.80 1.37 -7.37
N VAL A 60 -1.13 2.36 -6.54
CA VAL A 60 -2.10 2.16 -5.47
C VAL A 60 -3.48 2.55 -5.97
N GLY A 61 -4.25 1.52 -6.32
CA GLY A 61 -5.65 1.64 -6.69
C GLY A 61 -6.58 0.99 -5.64
N PRO A 62 -7.89 0.92 -5.92
CA PRO A 62 -8.88 0.34 -5.02
C PRO A 62 -8.61 -1.14 -4.70
N GLU A 63 -8.07 -1.91 -5.64
CA GLU A 63 -7.65 -3.31 -5.40
C GLU A 63 -6.54 -3.37 -4.34
N THR A 64 -5.50 -2.54 -4.49
CA THR A 64 -4.38 -2.45 -3.53
C THR A 64 -4.88 -2.01 -2.15
N PHE A 65 -5.79 -1.03 -2.08
CA PHE A 65 -6.42 -0.59 -0.84
C PHE A 65 -7.16 -1.73 -0.13
N ARG A 66 -7.97 -2.51 -0.87
CA ARG A 66 -8.69 -3.66 -0.31
C ARG A 66 -7.71 -4.67 0.28
N ARG A 67 -6.62 -4.98 -0.43
CA ARG A 67 -5.59 -5.91 0.08
C ARG A 67 -4.86 -5.37 1.31
N LEU A 68 -4.58 -4.06 1.37
CA LEU A 68 -3.99 -3.42 2.56
C LEU A 68 -4.91 -3.54 3.77
N GLU A 69 -6.22 -3.39 3.58
CA GLU A 69 -7.19 -3.62 4.65
C GLU A 69 -7.20 -5.07 5.11
N GLU A 70 -7.24 -6.04 4.19
CA GLU A 70 -7.15 -7.47 4.50
C GLU A 70 -5.85 -7.82 5.24
N ALA A 71 -4.73 -7.20 4.85
CA ALA A 71 -3.44 -7.37 5.49
C ALA A 71 -3.44 -6.90 6.96
N ARG A 72 -4.15 -5.79 7.25
CA ARG A 72 -4.32 -5.29 8.62
C ARG A 72 -5.04 -6.31 9.51
N TRP A 73 -6.05 -7.00 8.98
CA TRP A 73 -6.77 -8.04 9.73
C TRP A 73 -5.92 -9.29 9.97
N SER A 74 -5.14 -9.71 8.97
CA SER A 74 -4.31 -10.92 9.07
C SER A 74 -3.16 -10.82 10.07
N LEU A 75 -2.66 -9.61 10.36
CA LEU A 75 -1.61 -9.43 11.39
C LEU A 75 -2.18 -9.54 12.81
N SER A 76 -3.48 -9.24 12.99
CA SER A 76 -4.16 -9.30 14.30
C SER A 76 -4.43 -10.73 14.78
N ASP A 77 -4.33 -11.73 13.90
CA ASP A 77 -4.66 -13.13 14.21
C ASP A 77 -3.49 -13.90 14.86
N ARG A 78 -2.26 -13.36 14.82
CA ARG A 78 -1.06 -14.10 15.21
C ARG A 78 -0.61 -13.89 16.68
N ILE A 79 -1.53 -13.50 17.56
CA ILE A 79 -1.31 -13.35 19.02
C ILE A 79 -1.82 -14.56 19.84
N LEU A 80 -2.15 -15.69 19.20
CA LEU A 80 -2.48 -16.94 19.91
C LEU A 80 -1.56 -18.09 19.49
N GLN A 81 -0.36 -18.13 20.07
CA GLN A 81 0.37 -19.38 20.36
C GLN A 81 1.22 -19.21 21.62
#